data_AF-A0A1M4SFI4-F1
#
_entry.id   AF-A0A1M4SFI4-F1
#
_cell.length_a   1.000
_cell.length_b   1.000
_cell.length_c   1.000
_cell.angle_alpha   90.00
_cell.angle_beta   90.00
_cell.angle_gamma   90.00
#
_symmetry.space_group_name_H-M   'P 1'
#
loop_
_entity.id
_entity.type
_entity.pdbx_description
1 polymer ?
#
loop_
_entity_poly.entity_id
_entity_poly.type
_entity_poly.pdbx_seq_one_letter_code
_entity_poly.pdbx_strand_id
1 'polypeptide(L)' 'MQISNLIRDAIELLFVVAIAGMIGSILKRITRGGVHVYLCPTCSRPTSRAYPRCRHCNSGLP' A
#
# COMPACT_ATOMS: atom_id res chain seq x y z
N MET A 1 -35.34 -21.90 5.72
CA MET A 1 -33.92 -22.28 5.58
C MET A 1 -33.24 -21.77 4.30
N GLN A 2 -33.97 -21.40 3.23
CA GLN A 2 -33.38 -20.85 1.98
C GLN A 2 -32.95 -19.37 2.07
N ILE A 3 -33.72 -18.52 2.76
CA ILE A 3 -33.45 -17.07 2.86
C ILE A 3 -32.10 -16.80 3.54
N SER A 4 -31.75 -17.60 4.55
CA SER A 4 -30.48 -17.48 5.28
C SER A 4 -29.26 -17.73 4.40
N ASN A 5 -29.36 -18.68 3.46
CA ASN A 5 -28.27 -18.97 2.51
C ASN A 5 -28.15 -17.84 1.48
N LEU A 6 -29.27 -17.35 0.94
CA LEU A 6 -29.27 -16.24 -0.03
C LEU A 6 -28.63 -14.96 0.54
N ILE A 7 -28.96 -14.61 1.79
CA ILE A 7 -28.36 -13.45 2.47
C ILE A 7 -26.86 -13.65 2.68
N ARG A 8 -26.45 -14.85 3.09
CA ARG A 8 -25.04 -15.18 3.29
C ARG A 8 -24.24 -15.06 1.99
N ASP A 9 -24.75 -15.63 0.90
CA ASP A 9 -24.10 -15.62 -0.42
C ASP A 9 -23.99 -14.19 -0.97
N ALA A 10 -25.03 -13.37 -0.79
CA ALA A 10 -25.01 -11.97 -1.20
C ALA A 10 -23.96 -11.16 -0.42
N ILE A 11 -23.86 -11.38 0.89
CA ILE A 11 -22.84 -10.74 1.74
C ILE A 11 -21.44 -11.18 1.31
N GLU A 12 -21.23 -12.47 1.08
CA GLU A 12 -19.95 -13.01 0.64
C GLU A 12 -19.51 -12.40 -0.69
N LEU A 13 -20.43 -12.29 -1.66
CA LEU A 13 -20.15 -11.66 -2.95
C LEU A 13 -19.75 -10.19 -2.80
N LEU A 14 -20.42 -9.43 -1.93
CA LEU A 14 -20.06 -8.05 -1.64
C LEU A 14 -18.66 -7.93 -1.04
N PHE A 15 -18.29 -8.82 -0.12
CA PHE A 15 -16.94 -8.86 0.44
C PHE A 15 -15.89 -9.16 -0.63
N VAL A 16 -16.14 -10.14 -1.50
CA VAL A 16 -15.23 -10.49 -2.60
C VAL A 16 -15.02 -9.29 -3.53
N VAL A 17 -16.09 -8.60 -3.92
CA VAL A 17 -16.03 -7.40 -4.78
C VAL A 17 -15.25 -6.28 -4.08
N ALA A 18 -15.51 -6.03 -2.80
CA ALA A 18 -14.81 -5.01 -2.03
C ALA A 18 -13.29 -5.29 -1.95
N ILE A 19 -12.92 -6.53 -1.63
CA ILE A 19 -11.51 -6.95 -1.55
C ILE A 19 -10.84 -6.84 -2.92
N ALA A 20 -11.48 -7.32 -3.99
CA ALA A 20 -10.96 -7.21 -5.34
C ALA A 20 -10.74 -5.74 -5.76
N GLY A 21 -11.66 -4.85 -5.40
CA GLY A 21 -11.53 -3.41 -5.63
C GLY A 21 -10.34 -2.78 -4.87
N MET A 22 -10.15 -3.16 -3.61
CA MET A 22 -8.99 -2.70 -2.81
C MET A 22 -7.66 -3.17 -3.42
N ILE A 23 -7.57 -4.46 -3.76
CA ILE A 23 -6.37 -5.04 -4.39
C ILE A 23 -6.08 -4.34 -5.72
N GLY A 24 -7.10 -4.18 -6.59
CA GLY A 24 -6.96 -3.48 -7.86
C GLY A 24 -6.50 -2.04 -7.71
N SER A 25 -6.99 -1.32 -6.70
CA SER A 25 -6.56 0.05 -6.39
C SER A 25 -5.08 0.11 -5.96
N ILE A 26 -4.65 -0.81 -5.10
CA ILE A 26 -3.25 -0.90 -4.66
C ILE A 26 -2.34 -1.24 -5.85
N LEU A 27 -2.69 -2.26 -6.64
CA LEU A 27 -1.91 -2.64 -7.83
C LEU A 27 -1.80 -1.48 -8.81
N LYS A 28 -2.89 -0.74 -9.06
CA LYS A 28 -2.89 0.45 -9.92
C LYS A 28 -1.98 1.58 -9.40
N ARG A 29 -1.85 1.74 -8.08
CA ARG A 29 -0.91 2.70 -7.48
C ARG A 29 0.55 2.26 -7.64
N ILE A 30 0.81 0.96 -7.50
CA ILE A 30 2.14 0.36 -7.68
C ILE A 30 2.57 0.47 -9.15
N THR A 31 1.73 0.05 -10.10
CA THR A 31 2.05 0.05 -11.54
C THR A 31 2.21 1.45 -12.12
N ARG A 32 1.56 2.46 -11.53
CA ARG A 32 1.76 3.88 -11.89
C ARG A 32 3.05 4.49 -11.34
N GLY A 33 3.89 3.73 -10.64
CA GLY A 33 5.20 4.20 -10.16
C GLY A 33 5.12 5.29 -9.07
N GLY A 34 3.96 5.50 -8.45
CA GLY A 34 3.75 6.54 -7.44
C GLY A 34 4.43 6.27 -6.09
N VAL A 35 5.07 5.11 -5.92
CA VAL A 35 5.90 4.80 -4.76
C VAL A 35 7.29 5.35 -5.01
N HIS A 36 7.46 6.65 -4.77
CA HIS A 36 8.78 7.30 -4.83
C HIS A 36 9.58 6.89 -3.60
N VAL A 37 10.54 5.98 -3.79
CA VAL A 37 11.54 5.66 -2.77
C VAL A 37 12.52 6.83 -2.70
N TYR A 38 12.51 7.54 -1.58
CA TYR A 38 13.50 8.57 -1.33
C TYR A 38 14.81 7.90 -0.91
N LEU A 39 15.89 8.20 -1.64
CA LEU A 39 17.22 7.65 -1.39
C LEU A 39 18.08 8.70 -0.68
N CYS A 40 18.85 8.28 0.30
CA CYS A 40 19.84 9.16 0.92
C CYS A 40 20.92 9.55 -0.10
N PRO A 41 21.23 10.84 -0.31
CA PRO A 41 22.27 11.26 -1.25
C PRO A 41 23.68 10.79 -0.84
N THR A 42 23.88 10.46 0.45
CA THR A 42 25.20 10.05 0.97
C THR A 42 25.44 8.54 0.87
N CYS A 43 24.44 7.70 1.16
CA CYS A 43 24.62 6.24 1.20
C CYS A 43 23.76 5.47 0.19
N SER A 44 22.93 6.18 -0.60
CA SER A 44 22.05 5.62 -1.63
C SER A 44 21.06 4.57 -1.12
N ARG A 45 20.87 4.46 0.20
CA ARG A 45 19.89 3.55 0.80
C ARG A 45 18.51 4.22 0.91
N PRO A 46 17.43 3.43 0.86
CA PRO A 46 16.08 3.92 1.12
C PRO A 46 16.00 4.61 2.48
N THR A 47 15.53 5.85 2.51
CA THR A 47 15.33 6.61 3.75
C THR A 47 14.01 7.35 3.70
N SER A 48 13.37 7.52 4.86
CA SER A 48 12.13 8.30 4.93
C SER A 48 12.44 9.80 4.94
N ARG A 49 11.67 10.59 4.19
CA ARG A 49 11.72 12.06 4.18
C ARG A 49 11.20 12.68 5.49
N ALA A 50 10.51 11.90 6.33
CA ALA A 50 9.96 12.39 7.59
C ALA A 50 11.04 12.70 8.65
N TYR A 51 12.27 12.24 8.45
CA TYR A 51 13.35 12.40 9.43
C TYR A 51 14.44 13.33 8.90
N PRO A 52 15.01 14.19 9.76
CA PRO A 52 16.10 15.10 9.38
C PRO A 52 17.44 14.39 9.17
N ARG A 53 17.53 13.09 9.49
CA ARG A 53 18.75 12.28 9.36
C ARG A 53 18.47 10.91 8.79
N CYS A 54 19.42 10.39 8.01
CA CYS A 54 19.33 9.03 7.48
C CYS A 54 19.51 7.97 8.58
N ARG A 55 18.62 6.97 8.63
CA ARG A 55 18.73 5.86 9.61
C ARG A 55 19.99 5.00 9.44
N HIS A 56 20.57 4.97 8.24
CA HIS A 56 21.70 4.08 7.92
C HIS A 56 23.06 4.74 8.13
N CYS A 57 23.26 5.94 7.62
CA CYS A 57 24.54 6.65 7.70
C CYS A 57 24.53 7.87 8.62
N ASN A 58 23.38 8.20 9.21
CA ASN A 58 23.20 9.35 10.11
C ASN A 58 23.56 10.71 9.49
N SER A 59 23.69 10.81 8.16
CA SER A 59 23.89 12.09 7.49
C SER A 59 22.63 12.96 7.56
N GLY A 60 22.82 14.29 7.58
CA GLY A 60 21.72 15.24 7.47
C GLY A 60 21.04 15.10 6.11
N LEU A 61 19.72 14.95 6.12
CA LEU A 61 18.91 14.96 4.92
C LEU A 61 18.42 16.41 4.67
N PRO A 62 18.44 16.90 3.41
CA PRO A 62 17.98 18.24 3.06
C PRO A 62 16.46 18.41 3.20
#